data_AF-A0A927ZFE4-F1
#
_entry.id   AF-A0A927ZFE4-F1
#
_cell.length_a   1.000
_cell.length_b   1.000
_cell.length_c   1.000
_cell.angle_alpha   90.00
_cell.angle_beta   90.00
_cell.angle_gamma   90.00
#
_symmetry.space_group_name_H-M   'P 1'
#
loop_
_entity.id
_entity.type
_entity.pdbx_description
1 polymer ?
#
loop_
_entity_poly.entity_id
_entity_poly.type
_entity_poly.pdbx_seq_one_letter_code
_entity_poly.pdbx_strand_id
1 'polypeptide(L)'
;MNCQNCNQPVPDGANYCPKCGSKIDIITEIVSIEPTTFPLNTDGLWLTSKDLTYRCKAKRSKGTLLYSEISKCEKRNFASWFMLDITTTENRNICLNIKKKDEAKLDQAVAYIKEHCAGVSIPKPSVTIDKADKRDANKPATTTANAKLHLRGLPDKNGLYPSELVMLAVAEKYKVNEGHYPGYLTYNYEIANPEKMLRDLQSRGYVTVASASDSLNNLTVSELKEIASALEVSKTGKKAEIIARLADHGDEALETHVKDRTWKLTDEGVAALNNNPYVQYFLDKHAYNITEVGVDIWAINKICVEHPKMRYRDAIWGELNRQTIEAAKGFGNGSYSTYKYCQIHRIMALFMEEEGKLYLDAAKNYFIYLYDWINLHEGRNLIYQYHLINDKVYREKLIQEYYEEIKLYPFQRQELLSLIDKLNMSESDLRYHMIKAFTRSKNVVIMDPVGAADFISYEMSGEIAKSKKLAIELATRAVKRKK
;
A
#
# COMPACT_ATOMS: atom_id res chain seq x y z
N MET A 1 -22.94 -2.02 -17.22
CA MET A 1 -22.73 -0.69 -17.85
C MET A 1 -21.86 -0.91 -19.08
N ASN A 2 -22.00 -0.12 -20.15
CA ASN A 2 -21.07 -0.20 -21.29
C ASN A 2 -19.98 0.87 -21.14
N CYS A 3 -18.75 0.54 -21.55
CA CYS A 3 -17.64 1.48 -21.52
C CYS A 3 -17.91 2.65 -22.48
N GLN A 4 -17.80 3.89 -22.00
CA GLN A 4 -18.02 5.07 -22.84
C GLN A 4 -17.02 5.20 -24.00
N ASN A 5 -15.84 4.57 -23.90
CA ASN A 5 -14.82 4.63 -24.95
C ASN A 5 -14.97 3.56 -26.04
N CYS A 6 -15.33 2.32 -25.67
CA CYS A 6 -15.40 1.21 -26.65
C CYS A 6 -16.77 0.54 -26.77
N ASN A 7 -17.77 1.06 -26.05
CA ASN A 7 -19.15 0.58 -25.97
C ASN A 7 -19.32 -0.91 -25.60
N GLN A 8 -18.29 -1.55 -25.05
CA GLN A 8 -18.35 -2.95 -24.63
C GLN A 8 -18.90 -3.08 -23.20
N PRO A 9 -19.61 -4.18 -22.86
CA PRO A 9 -20.06 -4.45 -21.51
C PRO A 9 -18.89 -4.47 -20.52
N VAL A 10 -19.07 -3.81 -19.39
CA VAL A 10 -18.10 -3.75 -18.31
C VAL A 10 -18.64 -4.52 -17.10
N PRO A 11 -17.85 -5.45 -16.51
CA PRO A 11 -18.21 -6.15 -15.28
C PRO A 11 -18.55 -5.19 -14.15
N ASP A 12 -19.51 -5.58 -13.31
CA ASP A 12 -19.95 -4.75 -12.20
C ASP A 12 -18.81 -4.53 -11.19
N GLY A 13 -18.60 -3.27 -10.79
CA GLY A 13 -17.52 -2.86 -9.88
C GLY A 13 -16.15 -2.63 -10.52
N ALA A 14 -15.99 -2.82 -11.84
CA ALA A 14 -14.72 -2.56 -12.50
C ALA A 14 -14.42 -1.05 -12.59
N ASN A 15 -13.26 -0.64 -12.08
CA ASN A 15 -12.77 0.75 -12.18
C ASN A 15 -12.26 1.10 -13.60
N TYR A 16 -12.00 0.08 -14.42
CA TYR A 16 -11.50 0.20 -15.79
C TYR A 16 -12.23 -0.80 -16.70
N CYS A 17 -12.41 -0.45 -17.97
CA CYS A 17 -12.98 -1.35 -18.96
C CYS A 17 -12.01 -2.50 -19.26
N PRO A 18 -12.42 -3.78 -19.13
CA PRO A 18 -11.52 -4.91 -19.42
C PRO A 18 -11.15 -5.00 -20.90
N LYS A 19 -12.03 -4.54 -21.80
CA LYS A 19 -11.77 -4.59 -23.24
C LYS A 19 -10.80 -3.51 -23.71
N CYS A 20 -10.92 -2.29 -23.18
CA CYS A 20 -10.21 -1.16 -23.75
C CYS A 20 -9.24 -0.46 -22.80
N GLY A 21 -9.30 -0.75 -21.51
CA GLY A 21 -8.44 -0.17 -20.46
C GLY A 21 -8.86 1.22 -19.99
N SER A 22 -9.90 1.82 -20.58
CA SER A 22 -10.36 3.16 -20.17
C SER A 22 -10.99 3.13 -18.78
N LYS A 23 -10.70 4.16 -17.99
CA LYS A 23 -11.32 4.38 -16.67
C LYS A 23 -12.83 4.51 -16.83
N ILE A 24 -13.58 3.91 -15.92
CA ILE A 24 -15.04 3.97 -15.89
C ILE A 24 -15.45 5.04 -14.88
N ASP A 25 -16.17 6.04 -15.36
CA ASP A 25 -16.76 7.05 -14.48
C ASP A 25 -17.96 6.44 -13.77
N ILE A 26 -17.80 6.15 -12.48
CA ILE A 26 -18.88 5.64 -11.64
C ILE A 26 -19.68 6.85 -11.16
N ILE A 27 -20.93 6.98 -11.63
CA ILE A 27 -21.89 7.94 -11.07
C ILE A 27 -22.23 7.48 -9.65
N THR A 28 -21.98 8.34 -8.67
CA THR A 28 -22.30 8.06 -7.26
C THR A 28 -23.57 8.84 -6.90
N GLU A 29 -24.62 8.16 -6.44
CA GLU A 29 -25.81 8.81 -5.88
C GLU A 29 -25.62 9.06 -4.39
N ILE A 30 -25.81 10.31 -3.96
CA ILE A 30 -25.68 10.74 -2.57
C ILE A 30 -27.08 10.83 -1.95
N VAL A 31 -27.35 10.03 -0.92
CA VAL A 31 -28.57 10.15 -0.09
C VAL A 31 -28.19 10.90 1.18
N SER A 32 -28.81 12.06 1.43
CA SER A 32 -28.58 12.89 2.63
C SER A 32 -29.68 12.68 3.66
N ILE A 33 -29.31 12.45 4.92
CA ILE A 33 -30.24 12.36 6.07
C ILE A 33 -29.91 13.51 7.03
N GLU A 34 -30.91 14.33 7.39
CA GLU A 34 -30.76 15.41 8.36
C GLU A 34 -30.82 14.88 9.81
N PRO A 35 -30.01 15.41 10.74
CA PRO A 35 -29.95 14.88 12.10
C PRO A 35 -31.05 15.46 12.99
N THR A 36 -31.91 14.59 13.54
CA THR A 36 -32.54 14.87 14.84
C THR A 36 -31.55 14.51 15.94
N THR A 37 -30.88 15.55 16.46
CA THR A 37 -30.08 15.61 17.71
C THR A 37 -29.54 14.27 18.26
N PHE A 38 -28.31 13.93 17.89
CA PHE A 38 -27.48 12.98 18.64
C PHE A 38 -26.29 13.73 19.28
N PRO A 39 -25.97 13.48 20.56
CA PRO A 39 -24.73 13.98 21.16
C PRO A 39 -23.54 13.22 20.57
N LEU A 40 -22.74 13.91 19.77
CA LEU A 40 -21.47 13.41 19.23
C LEU A 40 -20.39 13.45 20.33
N ASN A 41 -20.04 12.30 20.90
CA ASN A 41 -18.77 12.15 21.63
C ASN A 41 -17.64 11.80 20.64
N THR A 42 -16.46 12.36 20.87
CA THR A 42 -15.33 12.42 19.93
C THR A 42 -14.56 11.11 19.68
N ASP A 43 -15.06 9.98 20.20
CA ASP A 43 -14.40 8.67 20.06
C ASP A 43 -15.09 7.79 19.02
N GLY A 44 -15.12 8.22 17.75
CA GLY A 44 -15.68 7.42 16.66
C GLY A 44 -17.20 7.24 16.71
N LEU A 45 -17.80 6.89 15.57
CA LEU A 45 -19.23 6.59 15.50
C LEU A 45 -19.45 5.17 16.06
N TRP A 46 -20.11 5.05 17.21
CA TRP A 46 -20.59 3.77 17.73
C TRP A 46 -22.03 3.59 17.30
N LEU A 47 -22.32 2.58 16.48
CA LEU A 47 -23.67 2.09 16.27
C LEU A 47 -23.89 0.95 17.25
N THR A 48 -24.69 1.20 18.28
CA THR A 48 -25.13 0.18 19.23
C THR A 48 -26.57 -0.22 18.92
N SER A 49 -26.80 -1.50 18.69
CA SER A 49 -28.12 -2.13 18.86
C SER A 49 -28.06 -3.04 20.09
N LYS A 50 -29.21 -3.55 20.54
CA LYS A 50 -29.31 -4.41 21.74
C LYS A 50 -28.36 -5.63 21.70
N ASP A 51 -27.92 -6.07 20.53
CA ASP A 51 -27.19 -7.33 20.38
C ASP A 51 -25.82 -7.23 19.66
N LEU A 52 -25.39 -6.04 19.18
CA LEU A 52 -24.13 -5.88 18.41
C LEU A 52 -23.47 -4.50 18.62
N THR A 53 -22.13 -4.48 18.67
CA THR A 53 -21.31 -3.25 18.73
C THR A 53 -20.30 -3.24 17.59
N TYR A 54 -20.27 -2.17 16.78
CA TYR A 54 -19.29 -2.00 15.69
C TYR A 54 -18.32 -0.84 15.99
N ARG A 55 -17.08 -0.97 15.52
CA ARG A 55 -16.04 0.08 15.59
C ARG A 55 -15.51 0.38 14.19
N CYS A 56 -15.72 1.60 13.69
CA CYS A 56 -15.14 2.07 12.43
C CYS A 56 -13.89 2.92 12.70
N LYS A 57 -12.79 2.68 11.95
CA LYS A 57 -11.61 3.56 11.93
C LYS A 57 -11.71 4.53 10.74
N ALA A 58 -11.46 5.82 10.95
CA ALA A 58 -11.57 6.85 9.93
C ALA A 58 -10.22 7.19 9.29
N LYS A 59 -10.21 7.56 8.00
CA LYS A 59 -9.05 8.11 7.28
C LYS A 59 -9.40 9.49 6.73
N ARG A 60 -8.56 10.50 6.94
CA ARG A 60 -8.79 11.87 6.43
C ARG A 60 -8.01 12.11 5.15
N SER A 61 -8.67 12.69 4.15
CA SER A 61 -8.04 13.19 2.92
C SER A 61 -8.71 14.51 2.53
N LYS A 62 -7.90 15.58 2.42
CA LYS A 62 -8.30 16.92 1.92
C LYS A 62 -9.62 17.46 2.47
N GLY A 63 -9.75 17.56 3.79
CA GLY A 63 -10.91 18.19 4.43
C GLY A 63 -12.19 17.34 4.49
N THR A 64 -12.25 16.19 3.81
CA THR A 64 -13.39 15.26 3.86
C THR A 64 -13.04 14.00 4.66
N LEU A 65 -13.94 13.57 5.55
CA LEU A 65 -13.84 12.31 6.30
C LEU A 65 -14.34 11.16 5.41
N LEU A 66 -13.44 10.24 5.04
CA LEU A 66 -13.77 9.00 4.35
C LEU A 66 -13.58 7.83 5.34
N TYR A 67 -14.64 7.05 5.55
CA TYR A 67 -14.57 5.81 6.33
C TYR A 67 -14.30 4.68 5.34
N SER A 68 -13.19 3.94 5.49
CA SER A 68 -12.79 2.95 4.48
C SER A 68 -12.51 1.55 5.02
N GLU A 69 -12.87 1.20 6.25
CA GLU A 69 -12.68 -0.19 6.71
C GLU A 69 -13.58 -0.54 7.91
N ILE A 70 -14.41 -1.58 7.73
CA ILE A 70 -15.08 -2.32 8.81
C ILE A 70 -14.25 -3.58 9.04
N SER A 71 -13.57 -3.69 10.18
CA SER A 71 -12.84 -4.92 10.52
C SER A 71 -13.81 -6.03 10.94
N LYS A 72 -13.60 -7.24 10.39
CA LYS A 72 -14.35 -8.49 10.62
C LYS A 72 -14.87 -8.68 12.05
N CYS A 73 -16.14 -9.03 12.17
CA CYS A 73 -16.72 -9.64 13.37
C CYS A 73 -17.14 -11.09 13.06
N GLU A 74 -16.85 -12.00 14.00
CA GLU A 74 -17.26 -13.40 13.99
C GLU A 74 -18.75 -13.54 14.28
N LYS A 75 -19.59 -13.37 13.25
CA LYS A 75 -20.84 -14.13 13.04
C LYS A 75 -21.37 -13.76 11.65
N ARG A 76 -21.39 -14.76 10.78
CA ARG A 76 -21.90 -14.67 9.40
C ARG A 76 -23.36 -14.24 9.42
N ASN A 77 -23.71 -13.15 8.71
CA ASN A 77 -24.82 -13.14 7.73
C ASN A 77 -25.20 -11.74 7.18
N PHE A 78 -24.69 -10.62 7.69
CA PHE A 78 -25.15 -9.29 7.21
C PHE A 78 -24.15 -8.54 6.30
N ALA A 79 -22.84 -8.66 6.54
CA ALA A 79 -21.82 -7.87 5.86
C ALA A 79 -21.52 -8.28 4.40
N SER A 80 -22.13 -9.34 3.87
CA SER A 80 -21.89 -9.80 2.49
C SER A 80 -22.76 -9.11 1.43
N TRP A 81 -23.67 -8.20 1.81
CA TRP A 81 -24.69 -7.67 0.89
C TRP A 81 -24.52 -6.18 0.52
N PHE A 82 -23.73 -5.40 1.26
CA PHE A 82 -23.58 -3.97 1.02
C PHE A 82 -22.14 -3.48 1.27
N MET A 83 -21.52 -2.82 0.28
CA MET A 83 -20.44 -1.86 0.54
C MET A 83 -21.10 -0.54 0.89
N LEU A 84 -21.12 -0.19 2.18
CA LEU A 84 -21.66 1.06 2.68
C LEU A 84 -20.50 2.05 2.86
N ASP A 85 -20.45 3.09 2.04
CA ASP A 85 -19.56 4.23 2.28
C ASP A 85 -20.34 5.31 3.05
N ILE A 86 -19.96 5.53 4.30
CA ILE A 86 -20.51 6.61 5.13
C ILE A 86 -19.63 7.84 4.92
N THR A 87 -20.22 8.98 4.61
CA THR A 87 -19.51 10.27 4.56
C THR A 87 -20.24 11.30 5.42
N THR A 88 -19.48 12.26 5.96
CA THR A 88 -20.04 13.41 6.69
C THR A 88 -19.75 14.68 5.90
N THR A 89 -20.76 15.50 5.68
CA THR A 89 -20.60 16.84 5.09
C THR A 89 -20.26 17.87 6.15
N GLU A 90 -19.83 19.07 5.75
CA GLU A 90 -19.48 20.18 6.65
C GLU A 90 -20.62 20.54 7.63
N ASN A 91 -21.87 20.18 7.30
CA ASN A 91 -23.06 20.39 8.13
C ASN A 91 -23.45 19.20 9.04
N ARG A 92 -22.57 18.21 9.23
CA ARG A 92 -22.80 17.02 10.09
C ARG A 92 -23.95 16.09 9.63
N ASN A 93 -24.35 16.16 8.37
CA ASN A 93 -25.28 15.18 7.80
C ASN A 93 -24.57 13.84 7.58
N ILE A 94 -25.25 12.73 7.87
CA ILE A 94 -24.78 11.39 7.52
C ILE A 94 -25.25 11.11 6.10
N CYS A 95 -24.30 10.97 5.17
CA CYS A 95 -24.58 10.60 3.79
C CYS A 95 -24.26 9.11 3.60
N LEU A 96 -25.25 8.35 3.12
CA LEU A 96 -25.07 6.95 2.74
C LEU A 96 -24.82 6.92 1.23
N ASN A 97 -23.61 6.53 0.83
CA ASN A 97 -23.31 6.25 -0.58
C ASN A 97 -23.61 4.78 -0.86
N ILE A 98 -24.68 4.54 -1.60
CA ILE A 98 -25.08 3.20 -2.03
C ILE A 98 -24.87 3.14 -3.54
N LYS A 99 -24.02 2.21 -4.00
CA LYS A 99 -23.82 1.99 -5.44
C LYS A 99 -25.13 1.52 -6.05
N LYS A 100 -25.72 2.34 -6.92
CA LYS A 100 -27.02 2.15 -7.57
C LYS A 100 -27.07 0.81 -8.30
N LYS A 101 -27.89 -0.15 -7.82
CA LYS A 101 -28.40 -1.24 -8.67
C LYS A 101 -29.55 -2.12 -8.15
N ASP A 102 -30.29 -1.74 -7.10
CA ASP A 102 -31.55 -2.43 -6.77
C ASP A 102 -32.41 -1.54 -5.86
N GLU A 103 -33.43 -0.87 -6.40
CA GLU A 103 -34.36 -0.02 -5.61
C GLU A 103 -35.01 -0.82 -4.47
N ALA A 104 -35.33 -2.10 -4.70
CA ALA A 104 -35.88 -2.99 -3.68
C ALA A 104 -34.92 -3.25 -2.50
N LYS A 105 -33.60 -3.21 -2.73
CA LYS A 105 -32.59 -3.38 -1.66
C LYS A 105 -32.33 -2.09 -0.90
N LEU A 106 -32.53 -0.93 -1.55
CA LEU A 106 -32.50 0.37 -0.88
C LEU A 106 -33.66 0.47 0.13
N ASP A 107 -34.86 0.06 -0.27
CA ASP A 107 -36.03 0.04 0.62
C ASP A 107 -35.85 -0.92 1.81
N GLN A 108 -35.25 -2.10 1.59
CA GLN A 108 -34.91 -3.03 2.68
C GLN A 108 -33.86 -2.45 3.64
N ALA A 109 -32.82 -1.78 3.14
CA ALA A 109 -31.81 -1.14 3.98
C ALA A 109 -32.43 0.01 4.81
N VAL A 110 -33.30 0.82 4.20
CA VAL A 110 -34.02 1.90 4.89
C VAL A 110 -34.99 1.34 5.94
N ALA A 111 -35.70 0.24 5.64
CA ALA A 111 -36.60 -0.42 6.60
C ALA A 111 -35.85 -1.00 7.81
N TYR A 112 -34.70 -1.65 7.57
CA TYR A 112 -33.85 -2.21 8.62
C TYR A 112 -33.33 -1.13 9.57
N ILE A 113 -32.88 0.00 9.03
CA ILE A 113 -32.42 1.16 9.82
C ILE A 113 -33.57 1.74 10.65
N LYS A 114 -34.78 1.87 10.09
CA LYS A 114 -35.97 2.35 10.82
C LYS A 114 -36.37 1.44 11.97
N GLU A 115 -36.23 0.12 11.80
CA GLU A 115 -36.64 -0.88 12.80
C GLU A 115 -35.62 -1.01 13.96
N HIS A 116 -34.33 -0.80 13.68
CA HIS A 116 -33.25 -1.07 14.65
C HIS A 116 -32.61 0.19 15.25
N CYS A 117 -32.94 1.39 14.74
CA CYS A 117 -32.50 2.67 15.30
C CYS A 117 -33.73 3.45 15.81
N ALA A 118 -34.07 3.26 17.09
CA ALA A 118 -35.23 3.94 17.69
C ALA A 118 -35.02 5.47 17.76
N GLY A 119 -36.00 6.23 17.25
CA GLY A 119 -36.06 7.70 17.32
C GLY A 119 -35.69 8.46 16.03
N VAL A 120 -35.44 7.77 14.91
CA VAL A 120 -35.07 8.43 13.65
C VAL A 120 -36.30 8.72 12.77
N SER A 121 -36.60 10.01 12.59
CA SER A 121 -37.54 10.49 11.56
C SER A 121 -36.79 10.67 10.24
N ILE A 122 -37.10 9.86 9.22
CA ILE A 122 -36.50 9.98 7.88
C ILE A 122 -37.49 10.68 6.94
N PRO A 123 -37.22 11.90 6.46
CA PRO A 123 -38.04 12.52 5.42
C PRO A 123 -37.88 11.81 4.07
N LYS A 124 -38.87 11.95 3.18
CA LYS A 124 -38.90 11.31 1.85
C LYS A 124 -37.60 11.59 1.08
N PRO A 125 -36.97 10.58 0.43
CA PRO A 125 -35.75 10.79 -0.33
C PRO A 125 -35.98 11.84 -1.42
N SER A 126 -35.14 12.89 -1.44
CA SER A 126 -35.07 13.84 -2.55
C SER A 126 -33.83 13.55 -3.37
N VAL A 127 -34.02 13.42 -4.68
CA VAL A 127 -32.96 13.13 -5.65
C VAL A 127 -32.35 14.45 -6.09
N THR A 128 -31.06 14.65 -5.84
CA THR A 128 -30.30 15.78 -6.42
C THR A 128 -29.18 15.22 -7.27
N ILE A 129 -29.18 15.58 -8.55
CA ILE A 129 -28.17 15.19 -9.53
C ILE A 129 -27.13 16.31 -9.60
N ASP A 130 -25.93 16.07 -9.08
CA ASP A 130 -24.79 16.96 -9.33
C ASP A 130 -24.31 16.76 -10.78
N LYS A 131 -24.45 17.81 -11.60
CA LYS A 131 -23.95 17.84 -12.97
C LYS A 131 -22.50 18.34 -12.97
N ALA A 132 -21.55 17.45 -13.22
CA ALA A 132 -20.18 17.82 -13.55
C ALA A 132 -20.03 18.08 -15.06
N ASP A 133 -19.39 19.20 -15.38
CA ASP A 133 -18.89 19.75 -16.65
C ASP A 133 -19.27 19.09 -17.98
N LYS A 134 -20.06 19.85 -18.76
CA LYS A 134 -20.25 19.64 -20.20
C LYS A 134 -18.94 19.90 -20.94
N ARG A 135 -18.33 18.86 -21.50
CA ARG A 135 -17.51 18.99 -22.72
C ARG A 135 -18.37 18.67 -23.93
N ASP A 136 -18.19 19.48 -24.96
CA ASP A 136 -19.06 19.64 -26.11
C ASP A 136 -19.44 18.33 -26.81
N ALA A 137 -20.74 18.04 -26.77
CA ALA A 137 -21.39 17.02 -27.58
C ALA A 137 -21.65 17.58 -29.00
N ASN A 138 -20.61 17.75 -29.80
CA ASN A 138 -20.76 17.81 -31.26
C ASN A 138 -19.44 17.54 -31.99
N LYS A 139 -19.13 16.26 -32.21
CA LYS A 139 -18.22 15.83 -33.29
C LYS A 139 -18.69 14.48 -33.83
N PRO A 140 -18.90 14.32 -35.15
CA PRO A 140 -19.50 13.13 -35.71
C PRO A 140 -18.55 11.93 -35.61
N ALA A 141 -19.14 10.75 -35.42
CA ALA A 141 -18.47 9.46 -35.31
C ALA A 141 -17.51 9.25 -36.49
N THR A 142 -16.23 9.13 -36.19
CA THR A 142 -15.19 8.76 -37.15
C THR A 142 -14.39 7.58 -36.58
N THR A 143 -14.59 6.42 -37.22
CA THR A 143 -13.63 5.32 -37.45
C THR A 143 -12.66 4.93 -36.31
N THR A 144 -12.94 3.77 -35.71
CA THR A 144 -11.98 2.78 -35.15
C THR A 144 -10.66 3.33 -34.58
N ALA A 145 -10.72 4.19 -33.55
CA ALA A 145 -9.54 4.57 -32.80
C ALA A 145 -9.23 3.49 -31.75
N ASN A 146 -8.07 2.84 -31.89
CA ASN A 146 -7.45 2.02 -30.85
C ASN A 146 -7.59 2.73 -29.50
N ALA A 147 -8.40 2.17 -28.60
CA ALA A 147 -8.56 2.74 -27.27
C ALA A 147 -7.18 2.92 -26.62
N LYS A 148 -6.82 4.17 -26.34
CA LYS A 148 -5.50 4.53 -25.82
C LYS A 148 -5.30 3.85 -24.46
N LEU A 149 -4.18 3.15 -24.27
CA LEU A 149 -3.81 2.61 -22.96
C LEU A 149 -3.76 3.76 -21.94
N HIS A 150 -4.23 3.52 -20.73
CA HIS A 150 -4.08 4.47 -19.64
C HIS A 150 -2.64 4.40 -19.14
N LEU A 151 -1.86 5.46 -19.37
CA LEU A 151 -0.44 5.53 -19.06
C LEU A 151 -0.20 6.71 -18.13
N ARG A 152 0.27 6.44 -16.91
CA ARG A 152 0.63 7.43 -15.88
C ARG A 152 2.14 7.51 -15.75
N GLY A 153 2.65 8.71 -15.46
CA GLY A 153 4.09 8.99 -15.37
C GLY A 153 4.62 9.65 -16.63
N LEU A 154 5.94 9.74 -16.75
CA LEU A 154 6.64 10.23 -17.92
C LEU A 154 7.21 9.06 -18.71
N PRO A 155 7.11 9.09 -20.05
CA PRO A 155 7.79 8.10 -20.88
C PRO A 155 9.31 8.23 -20.74
N ASP A 156 10.01 7.12 -20.83
CA ASP A 156 11.47 7.11 -20.93
C ASP A 156 11.94 7.58 -22.32
N LYS A 157 13.27 7.55 -22.55
CA LYS A 157 13.88 7.94 -23.83
C LYS A 157 13.38 7.12 -25.04
N ASN A 158 12.82 5.94 -24.80
CA ASN A 158 12.29 5.02 -25.81
C ASN A 158 10.76 5.07 -25.90
N GLY A 159 10.12 6.00 -25.17
CA GLY A 159 8.67 6.15 -25.17
C GLY A 159 7.93 5.13 -24.29
N LEU A 160 8.60 4.45 -23.36
CA LEU A 160 7.99 3.48 -22.45
C LEU A 160 7.60 4.12 -21.11
N TYR A 161 6.38 3.88 -20.67
CA TYR A 161 5.85 4.34 -19.38
C TYR A 161 6.10 3.30 -18.28
N PRO A 162 6.07 3.71 -16.98
CA PRO A 162 6.27 2.81 -15.85
C PRO A 162 5.42 1.54 -15.88
N SER A 163 4.14 1.65 -16.24
CA SER A 163 3.23 0.50 -16.33
C SER A 163 3.64 -0.48 -17.44
N GLU A 164 4.14 0.04 -18.56
CA GLU A 164 4.66 -0.79 -19.66
C GLU A 164 5.96 -1.47 -19.27
N LEU A 165 6.86 -0.76 -18.59
CA LEU A 165 8.10 -1.33 -18.07
C LEU A 165 7.84 -2.40 -17.01
N VAL A 166 6.84 -2.20 -16.13
CA VAL A 166 6.41 -3.22 -15.17
C VAL A 166 5.90 -4.45 -15.92
N MET A 167 5.01 -4.27 -16.89
CA MET A 167 4.48 -5.38 -17.68
C MET A 167 5.59 -6.13 -18.42
N LEU A 168 6.55 -5.40 -18.98
CA LEU A 168 7.74 -5.94 -19.63
C LEU A 168 8.56 -6.79 -18.64
N ALA A 169 8.83 -6.28 -17.44
CA ALA A 169 9.62 -6.96 -16.41
C ALA A 169 8.99 -8.27 -15.90
N VAL A 170 7.68 -8.42 -16.02
CA VAL A 170 6.96 -9.64 -15.62
C VAL A 170 6.48 -10.48 -16.79
N ALA A 171 6.75 -10.08 -18.04
CA ALA A 171 6.17 -10.68 -19.25
C ALA A 171 6.43 -12.18 -19.33
N GLU A 172 7.66 -12.62 -19.08
CA GLU A 172 8.09 -14.02 -19.21
C GLU A 172 7.41 -14.98 -18.22
N LYS A 173 6.74 -14.44 -17.19
CA LYS A 173 5.94 -15.22 -16.23
C LYS A 173 4.59 -15.66 -16.80
N TYR A 174 4.19 -15.13 -17.95
CA TYR A 174 2.85 -15.33 -18.51
C TYR A 174 2.89 -16.07 -19.84
N LYS A 175 1.83 -16.86 -20.07
CA LYS A 175 1.54 -17.47 -21.36
C LYS A 175 1.03 -16.40 -22.35
N VAL A 176 1.23 -16.64 -23.64
CA VAL A 176 0.77 -15.74 -24.71
C VAL A 176 -0.77 -15.60 -24.72
N ASN A 177 -1.47 -16.67 -24.34
CA ASN A 177 -2.93 -16.72 -24.22
C ASN A 177 -3.39 -16.76 -22.76
N GLU A 178 -2.62 -16.15 -21.85
CA GLU A 178 -2.97 -16.08 -20.43
C GLU A 178 -4.32 -15.38 -20.24
N GLY A 179 -5.24 -16.09 -19.58
CA GLY A 179 -6.58 -15.58 -19.28
C GLY A 179 -6.68 -14.91 -17.92
N HIS A 180 -5.70 -15.14 -17.03
CA HIS A 180 -5.74 -14.64 -15.67
C HIS A 180 -4.43 -13.93 -15.28
N TYR A 181 -4.57 -12.66 -14.91
CA TYR A 181 -3.47 -11.84 -14.41
C TYR A 181 -3.69 -11.47 -12.95
N PRO A 182 -2.63 -11.39 -12.13
CA PRO A 182 -2.76 -11.08 -10.72
C PRO A 182 -3.19 -9.63 -10.51
N GLY A 183 -4.11 -9.43 -9.56
CA GLY A 183 -4.73 -8.11 -9.31
C GLY A 183 -3.76 -7.00 -8.94
N TYR A 184 -2.56 -7.31 -8.40
CA TYR A 184 -1.57 -6.28 -8.07
C TYR A 184 -1.13 -5.47 -9.29
N LEU A 185 -1.14 -6.05 -10.50
CA LEU A 185 -0.81 -5.32 -11.73
C LEU A 185 -1.78 -4.15 -11.94
N THR A 186 -3.06 -4.37 -11.67
CA THR A 186 -4.08 -3.33 -11.76
C THR A 186 -4.03 -2.39 -10.57
N TYR A 187 -3.96 -2.91 -9.34
CA TYR A 187 -4.07 -2.09 -8.12
C TYR A 187 -2.82 -1.26 -7.83
N ASN A 188 -1.63 -1.81 -8.08
CA ASN A 188 -0.37 -1.17 -7.71
C ASN A 188 0.27 -0.45 -8.90
N TYR A 189 -0.01 -0.88 -10.14
CA TYR A 189 0.67 -0.38 -11.34
C TYR A 189 -0.27 0.15 -12.42
N GLU A 190 -1.58 0.20 -12.14
CA GLU A 190 -2.61 0.73 -13.05
C GLU A 190 -2.67 -0.01 -14.41
N ILE A 191 -2.22 -1.26 -14.47
CA ILE A 191 -2.29 -2.11 -15.68
C ILE A 191 -3.67 -2.78 -15.74
N ALA A 192 -4.59 -2.15 -16.47
CA ALA A 192 -5.97 -2.63 -16.59
C ALA A 192 -6.17 -3.76 -17.61
N ASN A 193 -5.35 -3.80 -18.67
CA ASN A 193 -5.40 -4.86 -19.69
C ASN A 193 -3.96 -5.33 -20.01
N PRO A 194 -3.42 -6.28 -19.22
CA PRO A 194 -2.10 -6.84 -19.41
C PRO A 194 -1.89 -7.46 -20.80
N GLU A 195 -2.86 -8.22 -21.30
CA GLU A 195 -2.77 -8.88 -22.61
C GLU A 195 -2.59 -7.85 -23.74
N LYS A 196 -3.42 -6.81 -23.77
CA LYS A 196 -3.32 -5.75 -24.76
C LYS A 196 -2.00 -4.99 -24.66
N MET A 197 -1.50 -4.78 -23.44
CA MET A 197 -0.21 -4.14 -23.21
C MET A 197 0.95 -4.99 -23.73
N LEU A 198 0.94 -6.31 -23.50
CA LEU A 198 1.94 -7.23 -24.06
C LEU A 198 1.90 -7.26 -25.59
N ARG A 199 0.71 -7.21 -26.20
CA ARG A 199 0.56 -7.12 -27.66
C ARG A 199 1.10 -5.79 -28.22
N ASP A 200 0.89 -4.68 -27.52
CA ASP A 200 1.48 -3.39 -27.88
C ASP A 200 3.01 -3.45 -27.81
N LEU A 201 3.55 -3.94 -26.70
CA LEU A 201 5.00 -4.16 -26.52
C LEU A 201 5.58 -5.09 -27.59
N GLN A 202 4.85 -6.13 -27.99
CA GLN A 202 5.23 -7.02 -29.08
C GLN A 202 5.31 -6.28 -30.42
N SER A 203 4.28 -5.48 -30.74
CA SER A 203 4.24 -4.70 -31.99
C SER A 203 5.36 -3.67 -32.08
N ARG A 204 5.87 -3.22 -30.93
CA ARG A 204 7.00 -2.29 -30.79
C ARG A 204 8.36 -2.99 -30.65
N GLY A 205 8.39 -4.32 -30.68
CA GLY A 205 9.62 -5.13 -30.67
C GLY A 205 10.26 -5.37 -29.30
N TYR A 206 9.59 -5.08 -28.18
CA TYR A 206 10.16 -5.29 -26.83
C TYR A 206 9.97 -6.71 -26.28
N VAL A 207 8.97 -7.42 -26.79
CA VAL A 207 8.72 -8.84 -26.47
C VAL A 207 8.43 -9.62 -27.74
N THR A 208 8.72 -10.90 -27.72
CA THR A 208 8.32 -11.85 -28.76
C THR A 208 7.68 -13.08 -28.15
N VAL A 209 7.08 -13.92 -29.00
CA VAL A 209 6.62 -15.24 -28.61
C VAL A 209 7.86 -16.14 -28.50
N ALA A 210 8.07 -16.74 -27.32
CA ALA A 210 9.15 -17.67 -27.07
C ALA A 210 9.05 -18.89 -28.00
N SER A 211 10.18 -19.48 -28.40
CA SER A 211 10.14 -20.73 -29.17
C SER A 211 9.63 -21.91 -28.33
N ALA A 212 9.42 -23.06 -28.98
CA ALA A 212 9.06 -24.30 -28.28
C ALA A 212 10.13 -24.69 -27.24
N SER A 213 11.40 -24.59 -27.62
CA SER A 213 12.56 -24.87 -26.76
C SER A 213 12.65 -23.88 -25.59
N ASP A 214 12.47 -22.59 -25.86
CA ASP A 214 12.48 -21.55 -24.81
C ASP A 214 11.40 -21.81 -23.74
N SER A 215 10.24 -22.29 -24.17
CA SER A 215 9.08 -22.53 -23.31
C SER A 215 9.23 -23.77 -22.41
N LEU A 216 10.22 -24.65 -22.65
CA LEU A 216 10.45 -25.86 -21.85
C LEU A 216 10.71 -25.58 -20.37
N ASN A 217 11.36 -24.44 -20.05
CA ASN A 217 11.63 -24.06 -18.66
C ASN A 217 10.35 -23.84 -17.84
N ASN A 218 9.26 -23.47 -18.49
CA ASN A 218 7.98 -23.16 -17.85
C ASN A 218 7.08 -24.39 -17.66
N LEU A 219 7.48 -25.54 -18.21
CA LEU A 219 6.77 -26.81 -18.02
C LEU A 219 7.14 -27.46 -16.68
N THR A 220 6.20 -28.22 -16.14
CA THR A 220 6.41 -29.09 -14.98
C THR A 220 7.30 -30.28 -15.35
N VAL A 221 7.91 -30.91 -14.34
CA VAL A 221 8.73 -32.10 -14.57
C VAL A 221 7.89 -33.26 -15.14
N SER A 222 6.60 -33.33 -14.85
CA SER A 222 5.70 -34.35 -15.42
C SER A 222 5.52 -34.13 -16.92
N GLU A 223 5.13 -32.91 -17.32
CA GLU A 223 4.94 -32.54 -18.73
C GLU A 223 6.24 -32.76 -19.54
N LEU A 224 7.39 -32.37 -18.98
CA LEU A 224 8.69 -32.60 -19.64
C LEU A 224 8.99 -34.09 -19.86
N LYS A 225 8.60 -34.97 -18.94
CA LYS A 225 8.80 -36.43 -19.09
C LYS A 225 7.84 -37.05 -20.09
N GLU A 226 6.64 -36.51 -20.23
CA GLU A 226 5.67 -36.92 -21.27
C GLU A 226 6.21 -36.58 -22.65
N ILE A 227 6.70 -35.35 -22.85
CA ILE A 227 7.33 -34.91 -24.10
C ILE A 227 8.58 -35.76 -24.40
N ALA A 228 9.43 -35.98 -23.39
CA ALA A 228 10.61 -36.83 -23.56
C ALA A 228 10.24 -38.26 -23.97
N SER A 229 9.17 -38.82 -23.40
CA SER A 229 8.70 -40.17 -23.79
C SER A 229 8.16 -40.20 -25.21
N ALA A 230 7.44 -39.15 -25.64
CA ALA A 230 6.89 -39.04 -27.00
C ALA A 230 7.97 -38.88 -28.08
N LEU A 231 9.09 -38.21 -27.74
CA LEU A 231 10.24 -38.02 -28.62
C LEU A 231 11.33 -39.10 -28.43
N GLU A 232 11.04 -40.17 -27.69
CA GLU A 232 11.96 -41.27 -27.39
C GLU A 232 13.29 -40.84 -26.73
N VAL A 233 13.23 -39.76 -25.96
CA VAL A 233 14.35 -39.19 -25.20
C VAL A 233 14.35 -39.70 -23.76
N SER A 234 15.54 -39.84 -23.17
CA SER A 234 15.66 -40.30 -21.79
C SER A 234 15.00 -39.33 -20.79
N LYS A 235 14.08 -39.89 -19.98
CA LYS A 235 13.29 -39.21 -18.94
C LYS A 235 13.94 -39.13 -17.56
N THR A 236 15.14 -39.69 -17.40
CA THR A 236 15.88 -39.74 -16.13
C THR A 236 16.79 -38.53 -15.99
N GLY A 237 17.00 -38.04 -14.76
CA GLY A 237 17.88 -36.90 -14.49
C GLY A 237 17.17 -35.68 -13.90
N LYS A 238 17.93 -34.60 -13.71
CA LYS A 238 17.42 -33.32 -13.19
C LYS A 238 16.64 -32.58 -14.28
N LYS A 239 15.75 -31.65 -13.88
CA LYS A 239 14.92 -30.85 -14.80
C LYS A 239 15.75 -30.21 -15.93
N ALA A 240 16.88 -29.58 -15.59
CA ALA A 240 17.77 -28.93 -16.56
C ALA A 240 18.34 -29.91 -17.60
N GLU A 241 18.69 -31.14 -17.19
CA GLU A 241 19.24 -32.16 -18.08
C GLU A 241 18.18 -32.72 -19.05
N ILE A 242 16.91 -32.80 -18.61
CA ILE A 242 15.79 -33.17 -19.48
C ILE A 242 15.54 -32.06 -20.51
N ILE A 243 15.54 -30.80 -20.07
CA ILE A 243 15.34 -29.63 -20.96
C ILE A 243 16.44 -29.55 -22.02
N ALA A 244 17.71 -29.69 -21.64
CA ALA A 244 18.82 -29.63 -22.60
C ALA A 244 18.68 -30.69 -23.71
N ARG A 245 18.37 -31.94 -23.34
CA ARG A 245 18.17 -33.01 -24.33
C ARG A 245 16.96 -32.79 -25.22
N LEU A 246 15.88 -32.24 -24.68
CA LEU A 246 14.70 -31.88 -25.48
C LEU A 246 15.01 -30.76 -26.47
N ALA A 247 15.77 -29.74 -26.05
CA ALA A 247 16.16 -28.62 -26.90
C ALA A 247 17.08 -29.05 -28.05
N ASP A 248 17.93 -30.07 -27.86
CA ASP A 248 18.80 -30.62 -28.92
C ASP A 248 18.03 -31.22 -30.11
N HIS A 249 16.75 -31.60 -29.93
CA HIS A 249 15.90 -32.09 -31.02
C HIS A 249 15.36 -30.97 -31.94
N GLY A 250 15.58 -29.70 -31.59
CA GLY A 250 15.14 -28.54 -32.36
C GLY A 250 13.66 -28.21 -32.19
N ASP A 251 13.30 -26.97 -32.53
CA ASP A 251 11.94 -26.45 -32.31
C ASP A 251 10.87 -27.20 -33.11
N GLU A 252 11.19 -27.62 -34.35
CA GLU A 252 10.23 -28.30 -35.24
C GLU A 252 9.63 -29.57 -34.61
N ALA A 253 10.45 -30.36 -33.92
CA ALA A 253 10.00 -31.57 -33.21
C ALA A 253 9.18 -31.23 -31.95
N LEU A 254 9.44 -30.09 -31.32
CA LEU A 254 8.79 -29.66 -30.08
C LEU A 254 7.46 -28.92 -30.32
N GLU A 255 7.26 -28.33 -31.50
CA GLU A 255 6.07 -27.54 -31.84
C GLU A 255 4.75 -28.32 -31.65
N THR A 256 4.75 -29.62 -31.95
CA THR A 256 3.56 -30.48 -31.81
C THR A 256 3.18 -30.77 -30.36
N HIS A 257 4.16 -30.68 -29.44
CA HIS A 257 4.01 -31.08 -28.04
C HIS A 257 3.88 -29.89 -27.09
N VAL A 258 4.62 -28.82 -27.34
CA VAL A 258 4.56 -27.61 -26.52
C VAL A 258 3.56 -26.67 -27.18
N LYS A 259 2.30 -26.65 -26.77
CA LYS A 259 1.29 -25.76 -27.38
C LYS A 259 1.20 -24.40 -26.69
N ASP A 260 1.45 -24.38 -25.39
CA ASP A 260 1.43 -23.16 -24.60
C ASP A 260 2.79 -22.46 -24.70
N ARG A 261 2.80 -21.34 -25.42
CA ARG A 261 3.98 -20.47 -25.56
C ARG A 261 3.96 -19.40 -24.48
N THR A 262 5.15 -18.97 -24.09
CA THR A 262 5.34 -17.84 -23.16
C THR A 262 5.87 -16.62 -23.87
N TRP A 263 5.81 -15.47 -23.22
CA TRP A 263 6.50 -14.28 -23.71
C TRP A 263 8.00 -14.39 -23.45
N LYS A 264 8.80 -13.82 -24.33
CA LYS A 264 10.26 -13.70 -24.18
C LYS A 264 10.67 -12.27 -24.44
N LEU A 265 11.58 -11.75 -23.62
CA LEU A 265 12.18 -10.44 -23.86
C LEU A 265 13.09 -10.47 -25.09
N THR A 266 13.01 -9.43 -25.90
CA THR A 266 14.00 -9.15 -26.95
C THR A 266 15.22 -8.44 -26.36
N ASP A 267 16.28 -8.28 -27.15
CA ASP A 267 17.46 -7.50 -26.73
C ASP A 267 17.06 -6.04 -26.40
N GLU A 268 16.13 -5.47 -27.17
CA GLU A 268 15.54 -4.15 -26.91
C GLU A 268 14.74 -4.13 -25.60
N GLY A 269 13.98 -5.20 -25.32
CA GLY A 269 13.24 -5.36 -24.07
C GLY A 269 14.17 -5.42 -22.85
N VAL A 270 15.22 -6.22 -22.92
CA VAL A 270 16.25 -6.32 -21.88
C VAL A 270 16.96 -4.96 -21.70
N ALA A 271 17.33 -4.30 -22.80
CA ALA A 271 17.95 -2.98 -22.75
C ALA A 271 17.02 -1.93 -22.12
N ALA A 272 15.72 -1.96 -22.41
CA ALA A 272 14.74 -1.05 -21.81
C ALA A 272 14.67 -1.21 -20.29
N LEU A 273 14.66 -2.44 -19.78
CA LEU A 273 14.67 -2.71 -18.33
C LEU A 273 15.99 -2.31 -17.68
N ASN A 274 17.13 -2.60 -18.31
CA ASN A 274 18.44 -2.20 -17.82
C ASN A 274 18.62 -0.68 -17.74
N ASN A 275 17.96 0.07 -18.63
CA ASN A 275 17.92 1.55 -18.57
C ASN A 275 16.97 2.08 -17.48
N ASN A 276 16.07 1.25 -16.93
CA ASN A 276 15.06 1.62 -15.94
C ASN A 276 15.10 0.71 -14.69
N PRO A 277 16.25 0.58 -14.00
CA PRO A 277 16.43 -0.40 -12.92
C PRO A 277 15.53 -0.16 -11.69
N TYR A 278 14.97 1.04 -11.54
CA TYR A 278 14.00 1.34 -10.48
C TYR A 278 12.74 0.49 -10.57
N VAL A 279 12.36 0.04 -11.77
CA VAL A 279 11.17 -0.79 -11.97
C VAL A 279 11.32 -2.11 -11.24
N GLN A 280 12.49 -2.75 -11.37
CA GLN A 280 12.78 -4.00 -10.69
C GLN A 280 12.74 -3.83 -9.16
N TYR A 281 13.25 -2.70 -8.65
CA TYR A 281 13.16 -2.39 -7.21
C TYR A 281 11.71 -2.39 -6.70
N PHE A 282 10.74 -1.83 -7.42
CA PHE A 282 9.33 -1.88 -6.97
C PHE A 282 8.71 -3.29 -7.05
N LEU A 283 9.25 -4.16 -7.90
CA LEU A 283 8.79 -5.54 -8.06
C LEU A 283 9.46 -6.52 -7.09
N ASP A 284 10.65 -6.17 -6.60
CA ASP A 284 11.40 -6.97 -5.65
C ASP A 284 10.75 -6.99 -4.28
N LYS A 285 10.96 -8.10 -3.56
CA LYS A 285 10.47 -8.25 -2.20
C LYS A 285 11.46 -7.65 -1.23
N HIS A 286 11.08 -6.53 -0.63
CA HIS A 286 11.83 -5.88 0.44
C HIS A 286 11.26 -6.24 1.82
N ALA A 287 12.06 -6.07 2.88
CA ALA A 287 11.60 -6.21 4.27
C ALA A 287 10.70 -5.04 4.73
N TYR A 288 10.51 -4.05 3.86
CA TYR A 288 9.79 -2.81 4.09
C TYR A 288 9.06 -2.40 2.82
N ASN A 289 8.10 -1.47 2.93
CA ASN A 289 7.33 -0.98 1.79
C ASN A 289 7.38 0.54 1.72
N ILE A 290 8.16 1.08 0.79
CA ILE A 290 8.34 2.53 0.61
C ILE A 290 7.05 3.24 0.14
N THR A 291 6.10 2.51 -0.45
CA THR A 291 4.82 3.08 -0.92
C THR A 291 3.92 3.51 0.25
N GLU A 292 4.05 2.88 1.43
CA GLU A 292 3.29 3.22 2.63
C GLU A 292 3.59 4.64 3.14
N VAL A 293 4.80 5.13 2.84
CA VAL A 293 5.22 6.49 3.17
C VAL A 293 5.16 7.45 1.98
N GLY A 294 4.51 7.03 0.90
CA GLY A 294 4.22 7.87 -0.26
C GLY A 294 5.36 7.98 -1.27
N VAL A 295 6.32 7.05 -1.25
CA VAL A 295 7.32 6.91 -2.33
C VAL A 295 6.80 5.86 -3.31
N ASP A 296 6.31 6.32 -4.47
CA ASP A 296 5.71 5.45 -5.48
C ASP A 296 6.51 5.44 -6.79
N ILE A 297 6.21 4.45 -7.64
CA ILE A 297 6.94 4.24 -8.91
C ILE A 297 6.84 5.45 -9.85
N TRP A 298 5.75 6.22 -9.79
CA TRP A 298 5.53 7.37 -10.65
C TRP A 298 6.38 8.58 -10.21
N ALA A 299 6.51 8.81 -8.91
CA ALA A 299 7.39 9.82 -8.36
C ALA A 299 8.85 9.53 -8.73
N ILE A 300 9.29 8.27 -8.58
CA ILE A 300 10.65 7.86 -8.94
C ILE A 300 10.88 7.92 -10.43
N ASN A 301 9.93 7.47 -11.26
CA ASN A 301 9.99 7.61 -12.72
C ASN A 301 10.22 9.06 -13.13
N LYS A 302 9.45 10.00 -12.56
CA LYS A 302 9.61 11.42 -12.86
C LYS A 302 11.03 11.91 -12.57
N ILE A 303 11.57 11.59 -11.40
CA ILE A 303 12.93 11.99 -11.00
C ILE A 303 13.98 11.38 -11.93
N CYS A 304 13.85 10.09 -12.26
CA CYS A 304 14.79 9.40 -13.15
C CYS A 304 14.78 9.96 -14.57
N VAL A 305 13.61 10.38 -15.08
CA VAL A 305 13.49 11.01 -16.41
C VAL A 305 14.06 12.43 -16.41
N GLU A 306 13.78 13.22 -15.37
CA GLU A 306 14.30 14.60 -15.24
C GLU A 306 15.81 14.63 -14.96
N HIS A 307 16.35 13.57 -14.32
CA HIS A 307 17.75 13.45 -13.94
C HIS A 307 18.35 12.10 -14.38
N PRO A 308 18.57 11.87 -15.69
CA PRO A 308 18.95 10.55 -16.23
C PRO A 308 20.33 10.04 -15.79
N LYS A 309 21.18 10.90 -15.22
CA LYS A 309 22.48 10.52 -14.65
C LYS A 309 22.42 10.15 -13.16
N MET A 310 21.29 10.41 -12.49
CA MET A 310 21.09 10.09 -11.09
C MET A 310 20.87 8.58 -10.94
N ARG A 311 21.47 7.96 -9.93
CA ARG A 311 21.17 6.56 -9.62
C ARG A 311 19.76 6.49 -9.03
N TYR A 312 18.98 5.48 -9.41
CA TYR A 312 17.60 5.38 -8.93
C TYR A 312 17.48 5.26 -7.41
N ARG A 313 18.48 4.66 -6.73
CA ARG A 313 18.52 4.59 -5.27
C ARG A 313 18.70 5.97 -4.64
N ASP A 314 19.46 6.86 -5.28
CA ASP A 314 19.58 8.26 -4.85
C ASP A 314 18.27 9.01 -5.07
N ALA A 315 17.52 8.70 -6.14
CA ALA A 315 16.18 9.25 -6.38
C ALA A 315 15.20 8.82 -5.29
N ILE A 316 15.20 7.52 -4.91
CA ILE A 316 14.39 6.99 -3.80
C ILE A 316 14.78 7.66 -2.49
N TRP A 317 16.08 7.76 -2.20
CA TRP A 317 16.57 8.43 -1.00
C TRP A 317 16.16 9.90 -0.94
N GLY A 318 16.27 10.64 -2.05
CA GLY A 318 15.84 12.02 -2.16
C GLY A 318 14.34 12.17 -1.89
N GLU A 319 13.53 11.27 -2.44
CA GLU A 319 12.08 11.26 -2.22
C GLU A 319 11.70 10.89 -0.78
N LEU A 320 12.39 9.93 -0.15
CA LEU A 320 12.24 9.64 1.29
C LEU A 320 12.52 10.88 2.14
N ASN A 321 13.62 11.59 1.88
CA ASN A 321 13.93 12.85 2.59
C ASN A 321 12.85 13.91 2.39
N ARG A 322 12.33 14.04 1.16
CA ARG A 322 11.22 14.96 0.86
C ARG A 322 9.98 14.59 1.67
N GLN A 323 9.63 13.30 1.75
CA GLN A 323 8.50 12.82 2.54
C GLN A 323 8.69 13.08 4.04
N THR A 324 9.91 13.03 4.57
CA THR A 324 10.22 13.40 5.96
C THR A 324 9.83 14.85 6.25
N ILE A 325 10.22 15.77 5.35
CA ILE A 325 9.90 17.20 5.46
C ILE A 325 8.38 17.42 5.36
N GLU A 326 7.70 16.76 4.42
CA GLU A 326 6.25 16.86 4.28
C GLU A 326 5.51 16.32 5.51
N ALA A 327 5.94 15.18 6.07
CA ALA A 327 5.35 14.64 7.28
C ALA A 327 5.56 15.57 8.49
N ALA A 328 6.73 16.21 8.60
CA ALA A 328 7.02 17.17 9.66
C ALA A 328 6.11 18.41 9.64
N LYS A 329 5.77 18.94 8.46
CA LYS A 329 4.81 20.04 8.31
C LYS A 329 3.43 19.69 8.88
N GLY A 330 3.08 18.40 8.89
CA GLY A 330 1.79 17.89 9.32
C GLY A 330 1.66 17.62 10.82
N PHE A 331 2.67 17.90 11.67
CA PHE A 331 2.63 17.56 13.11
C PHE A 331 1.49 18.21 13.90
N GLY A 332 0.88 19.28 13.39
CA GLY A 332 -0.32 19.90 13.98
C GLY A 332 -1.64 19.23 13.59
N ASN A 333 -1.64 18.38 12.56
CA ASN A 333 -2.86 17.89 11.90
C ASN A 333 -3.32 16.50 12.40
N GLY A 334 -2.74 16.01 13.49
CA GLY A 334 -3.09 14.73 14.13
C GLY A 334 -1.97 13.69 14.09
N SER A 335 -2.27 12.51 14.63
CA SER A 335 -1.29 11.44 14.88
C SER A 335 -0.75 10.79 13.60
N TYR A 336 -1.49 10.85 12.48
CA TYR A 336 -1.06 10.26 11.21
C TYR A 336 0.27 10.83 10.70
N SER A 337 0.48 12.14 10.78
CA SER A 337 1.73 12.77 10.31
C SER A 337 2.93 12.35 11.17
N THR A 338 2.75 12.28 12.49
CA THR A 338 3.81 11.81 13.41
C THR A 338 4.11 10.33 13.21
N TYR A 339 3.09 9.50 12.98
CA TYR A 339 3.26 8.08 12.64
C TYR A 339 4.07 7.94 11.35
N LYS A 340 3.63 8.61 10.28
CA LYS A 340 4.29 8.59 8.97
C LYS A 340 5.74 9.04 9.08
N TYR A 341 6.02 10.11 9.83
CA TYR A 341 7.37 10.61 10.06
C TYR A 341 8.28 9.55 10.72
N CYS A 342 7.80 8.88 11.77
CA CYS A 342 8.53 7.79 12.41
C CYS A 342 8.78 6.63 11.42
N GLN A 343 7.76 6.22 10.67
CA GLN A 343 7.88 5.13 9.69
C GLN A 343 8.87 5.45 8.57
N ILE A 344 8.98 6.70 8.13
CA ILE A 344 9.96 7.11 7.13
C ILE A 344 11.38 6.86 7.66
N HIS A 345 11.69 7.24 8.91
CA HIS A 345 13.00 6.98 9.50
C HIS A 345 13.32 5.49 9.64
N ARG A 346 12.33 4.65 10.01
CA ARG A 346 12.51 3.19 10.01
C ARG A 346 12.82 2.68 8.60
N ILE A 347 12.05 3.10 7.60
CA ILE A 347 12.26 2.71 6.20
C ILE A 347 13.62 3.17 5.67
N MET A 348 14.04 4.39 6.00
CA MET A 348 15.36 4.91 5.64
C MET A 348 16.49 4.06 6.24
N ALA A 349 16.32 3.59 7.48
CA ALA A 349 17.29 2.68 8.10
C ALA A 349 17.38 1.35 7.35
N LEU A 350 16.25 0.70 7.10
CA LEU A 350 16.19 -0.60 6.40
C LEU A 350 16.67 -0.49 4.95
N PHE A 351 16.38 0.62 4.28
CA PHE A 351 16.85 0.94 2.93
C PHE A 351 18.39 1.02 2.87
N MET A 352 19.01 1.68 3.86
CA MET A 352 20.47 1.77 3.98
C MET A 352 21.12 0.43 4.38
N GLU A 353 20.47 -0.33 5.25
CA GLU A 353 20.93 -1.66 5.67
C GLU A 353 20.98 -2.62 4.48
N GLU A 354 19.97 -2.59 3.61
CA GLU A 354 19.90 -3.38 2.38
C GLU A 354 21.07 -3.10 1.42
N GLU A 355 21.61 -1.88 1.39
CA GLU A 355 22.79 -1.56 0.56
C GLU A 355 24.09 -2.14 1.11
N GLY A 356 24.12 -2.54 2.39
CA GLY A 356 25.24 -3.20 3.04
C GLY A 356 26.50 -2.35 3.24
N LYS A 357 26.42 -1.01 3.10
CA LYS A 357 27.60 -0.12 3.14
C LYS A 357 27.58 0.95 4.23
N LEU A 358 26.42 1.23 4.83
CA LEU A 358 26.21 2.39 5.73
C LEU A 358 25.50 2.02 7.03
N TYR A 359 25.90 0.91 7.67
CA TYR A 359 25.22 0.40 8.88
C TYR A 359 25.14 1.41 10.02
N LEU A 360 26.14 2.29 10.19
CA LEU A 360 26.11 3.32 11.23
C LEU A 360 25.06 4.41 10.93
N ASP A 361 24.86 4.76 9.67
CA ASP A 361 23.82 5.73 9.27
C ASP A 361 22.43 5.09 9.27
N ALA A 362 22.34 3.80 8.91
CA ALA A 362 21.14 3.00 9.12
C ALA A 362 20.75 3.00 10.61
N ALA A 363 21.69 2.68 11.50
CA ALA A 363 21.48 2.71 12.94
C ALA A 363 21.05 4.08 13.45
N LYS A 364 21.66 5.17 12.99
CA LYS A 364 21.22 6.53 13.36
C LYS A 364 19.77 6.81 12.97
N ASN A 365 19.34 6.43 11.76
CA ASN A 365 17.94 6.58 11.34
C ASN A 365 17.02 5.73 12.20
N TYR A 366 17.43 4.51 12.52
CA TYR A 366 16.67 3.60 13.37
C TYR A 366 16.53 4.12 14.81
N PHE A 367 17.60 4.69 15.36
CA PHE A 367 17.57 5.37 16.66
C PHE A 367 16.61 6.55 16.65
N ILE A 368 16.65 7.39 15.61
CA ILE A 368 15.70 8.50 15.47
C ILE A 368 14.26 7.97 15.42
N TYR A 369 14.01 6.89 14.67
CA TYR A 369 12.71 6.23 14.64
C TYR A 369 12.22 5.84 16.05
N LEU A 370 13.02 5.13 16.84
CA LEU A 370 12.62 4.71 18.19
C LEU A 370 12.38 5.93 19.10
N TYR A 371 13.26 6.93 19.04
CA TYR A 371 13.15 8.12 19.88
C TYR A 371 11.91 8.96 19.58
N ASP A 372 11.63 9.17 18.29
CA ASP A 372 10.47 9.92 17.85
C ASP A 372 9.19 9.08 18.01
N TRP A 373 9.24 7.75 17.94
CA TRP A 373 8.09 6.92 18.32
C TRP A 373 7.70 7.16 19.77
N ILE A 374 8.68 7.08 20.68
CA ILE A 374 8.51 7.31 22.13
C ILE A 374 7.97 8.72 22.39
N ASN A 375 8.64 9.76 21.89
CA ASN A 375 8.34 11.13 22.29
C ASN A 375 7.35 11.86 21.36
N LEU A 376 7.56 11.76 20.05
CA LEU A 376 6.81 12.54 19.07
C LEU A 376 5.46 11.90 18.76
N HIS A 377 5.42 10.59 18.49
CA HIS A 377 4.17 9.90 18.18
C HIS A 377 3.37 9.61 19.46
N GLU A 378 3.86 8.71 20.29
CA GLU A 378 3.13 8.26 21.48
C GLU A 378 3.15 9.28 22.60
N GLY A 379 4.30 9.94 22.82
CA GLY A 379 4.43 10.95 23.85
C GLY A 379 3.47 12.13 23.65
N ARG A 380 3.38 12.67 22.44
CA ARG A 380 2.38 13.73 22.14
C ARG A 380 0.96 13.22 22.23
N ASN A 381 0.68 12.01 21.74
CA ASN A 381 -0.64 11.42 21.78
C ASN A 381 -1.13 11.28 23.23
N LEU A 382 -0.28 10.80 24.14
CA LEU A 382 -0.54 10.76 25.57
C LEU A 382 -0.88 12.14 26.13
N ILE A 383 -0.01 13.14 25.94
CA ILE A 383 -0.24 14.50 26.47
C ILE A 383 -1.56 15.07 25.95
N TYR A 384 -1.83 14.91 24.65
CA TYR A 384 -3.06 15.38 24.02
C TYR A 384 -4.30 14.73 24.63
N GLN A 385 -4.36 13.40 24.68
CA GLN A 385 -5.51 12.67 25.23
C GLN A 385 -5.72 12.93 26.72
N TYR A 386 -4.62 12.97 27.49
CA TYR A 386 -4.67 13.23 28.93
C TYR A 386 -5.32 14.57 29.25
N HIS A 387 -5.03 15.62 28.46
CA HIS A 387 -5.60 16.95 28.68
C HIS A 387 -7.01 17.13 28.10
N LEU A 388 -7.40 16.35 27.09
CA LEU A 388 -8.76 16.37 26.56
C LEU A 388 -9.77 15.70 27.48
N ILE A 389 -9.39 14.60 28.09
CA ILE A 389 -10.30 13.76 28.88
C ILE A 389 -10.27 14.24 30.32
N ASN A 390 -11.42 14.44 30.97
CA ASN A 390 -11.50 14.90 32.36
C ASN A 390 -11.76 13.77 33.37
N ASP A 391 -11.92 12.54 32.91
CA ASP A 391 -12.07 11.36 33.76
C ASP A 391 -10.71 10.96 34.37
N LYS A 392 -10.64 10.94 35.70
CA LYS A 392 -9.41 10.64 36.45
C LYS A 392 -8.96 9.19 36.25
N VAL A 393 -9.89 8.24 36.27
CA VAL A 393 -9.59 6.81 36.11
C VAL A 393 -9.03 6.56 34.70
N TYR A 394 -9.64 7.18 33.70
CA TYR A 394 -9.17 7.08 32.32
C TYR A 394 -7.80 7.74 32.12
N ARG A 395 -7.55 8.90 32.74
CA ARG A 395 -6.24 9.56 32.73
C ARG A 395 -5.12 8.69 33.32
N GLU A 396 -5.39 7.99 34.41
CA GLU A 396 -4.44 7.04 34.99
C GLU A 396 -4.20 5.84 34.06
N LYS A 397 -5.25 5.36 33.39
CA LYS A 397 -5.15 4.30 32.38
C LYS A 397 -4.26 4.70 31.19
N LEU A 398 -4.40 5.93 30.66
CA LEU A 398 -3.57 6.43 29.55
C LEU A 398 -2.07 6.39 29.87
N ILE A 399 -1.68 6.71 31.12
CA ILE A 399 -0.28 6.63 31.56
C ILE A 399 0.22 5.17 31.52
N GLN A 400 -0.63 4.21 31.88
CA GLN A 400 -0.28 2.79 31.81
C GLN A 400 -0.20 2.29 30.37
N GLU A 401 -1.14 2.71 29.52
CA GLU A 401 -1.19 2.34 28.10
C GLU A 401 0.01 2.88 27.34
N TYR A 402 0.55 4.06 27.70
CA TYR A 402 1.74 4.62 27.07
C TYR A 402 2.90 3.61 27.00
N TYR A 403 3.18 2.87 28.07
CA TYR A 403 4.21 1.83 28.04
C TYR A 403 3.90 0.73 27.01
N GLU A 404 2.64 0.31 26.92
CA GLU A 404 2.23 -0.75 25.98
C GLU A 404 2.38 -0.30 24.51
N GLU A 405 2.32 1.00 24.24
CA GLU A 405 2.51 1.60 22.91
C GLU A 405 3.99 1.86 22.55
N ILE A 406 4.88 2.00 23.55
CA ILE A 406 6.30 2.31 23.33
C ILE A 406 7.27 1.15 23.58
N LYS A 407 6.82 0.06 24.22
CA LYS A 407 7.64 -1.15 24.41
C LYS A 407 8.16 -1.67 23.07
N LEU A 408 9.34 -2.30 23.07
CA LEU A 408 9.91 -2.80 21.82
C LEU A 408 9.12 -4.02 21.33
N TYR A 409 8.51 -3.88 20.16
CA TYR A 409 7.90 -5.00 19.46
C TYR A 409 8.97 -6.00 18.98
N PRO A 410 8.62 -7.29 18.81
CA PRO A 410 9.58 -8.31 18.39
C PRO A 410 10.36 -7.95 17.12
N PHE A 411 9.69 -7.38 16.11
CA PHE A 411 10.36 -6.95 14.88
C PHE A 411 11.34 -5.80 15.13
N GLN A 412 11.00 -4.86 16.02
CA GLN A 412 11.88 -3.73 16.33
C GLN A 412 13.15 -4.19 17.03
N ARG A 413 13.01 -5.16 17.94
CA ARG A 413 14.14 -5.81 18.62
C ARG A 413 15.02 -6.54 17.62
N GLN A 414 14.43 -7.28 16.68
CA GLN A 414 15.19 -8.00 15.66
C GLN A 414 15.98 -7.06 14.74
N GLU A 415 15.36 -5.98 14.26
CA GLU A 415 16.01 -4.96 13.42
C GLU A 415 17.16 -4.28 14.17
N LEU A 416 16.96 -3.94 15.44
CA LEU A 416 18.00 -3.37 16.28
C LEU A 416 19.16 -4.35 16.53
N LEU A 417 18.85 -5.62 16.82
CA LEU A 417 19.86 -6.67 16.98
C LEU A 417 20.69 -6.88 15.71
N SER A 418 20.06 -6.85 14.53
CA SER A 418 20.77 -6.92 13.25
C SER A 418 21.81 -5.81 13.13
N LEU A 419 21.42 -4.56 13.42
CA LEU A 419 22.33 -3.42 13.35
C LEU A 419 23.46 -3.50 14.39
N ILE A 420 23.17 -3.95 15.61
CA ILE A 420 24.17 -4.16 16.67
C ILE A 420 25.20 -5.19 16.22
N ASP A 421 24.76 -6.31 15.66
CA ASP A 421 25.63 -7.38 15.15
C ASP A 421 26.52 -6.88 14.01
N LYS A 422 25.92 -6.22 13.00
CA LYS A 422 26.65 -5.66 11.85
C LYS A 422 27.69 -4.61 12.25
N LEU A 423 27.44 -3.88 13.32
CA LEU A 423 28.35 -2.85 13.84
C LEU A 423 29.29 -3.36 14.93
N ASN A 424 29.13 -4.62 15.37
CA ASN A 424 29.83 -5.20 16.51
C ASN A 424 29.79 -4.29 17.75
N MET A 425 28.61 -3.74 18.06
CA MET A 425 28.43 -2.79 19.16
C MET A 425 28.29 -3.52 20.50
N SER A 426 29.04 -3.07 21.51
CA SER A 426 28.74 -3.40 22.90
C SER A 426 27.47 -2.68 23.38
N GLU A 427 26.92 -3.09 24.52
CA GLU A 427 25.80 -2.39 25.15
C GLU A 427 26.13 -0.92 25.47
N SER A 428 27.35 -0.66 25.93
CA SER A 428 27.84 0.71 26.18
C SER A 428 27.94 1.53 24.88
N ASP A 429 28.39 0.93 23.77
CA ASP A 429 28.47 1.61 22.48
C ASP A 429 27.06 1.93 21.96
N LEU A 430 26.15 0.96 22.02
CA LEU A 430 24.75 1.13 21.63
C LEU A 430 24.14 2.31 22.40
N ARG A 431 24.26 2.32 23.73
CA ARG A 431 23.76 3.40 24.57
C ARG A 431 24.36 4.75 24.21
N TYR A 432 25.68 4.82 24.02
CA TYR A 432 26.36 6.05 23.62
C TYR A 432 25.85 6.58 22.27
N HIS A 433 25.72 5.71 21.27
CA HIS A 433 25.27 6.09 19.94
C HIS A 433 23.79 6.49 19.90
N MET A 434 22.94 5.82 20.68
CA MET A 434 21.55 6.22 20.89
C MET A 434 21.46 7.64 21.46
N ILE A 435 22.12 7.93 22.59
CA ILE A 435 22.10 9.27 23.20
C ILE A 435 22.58 10.33 22.22
N LYS A 436 23.66 10.05 21.48
CA LYS A 436 24.20 10.97 20.47
C LYS A 436 23.22 11.23 19.32
N ALA A 437 22.48 10.22 18.87
CA ALA A 437 21.45 10.38 17.86
C ALA A 437 20.24 11.14 18.41
N PHE A 438 19.75 10.76 19.59
CA PHE A 438 18.56 11.35 20.23
C PHE A 438 18.75 12.83 20.54
N THR A 439 19.95 13.24 20.97
CA THR A 439 20.28 14.65 21.24
C THR A 439 20.16 15.54 20.00
N ARG A 440 20.23 14.96 18.79
CA ARG A 440 20.00 15.69 17.54
C ARG A 440 18.51 15.87 17.24
N SER A 441 17.65 15.00 17.75
CA SER A 441 16.20 15.18 17.69
C SER A 441 15.79 16.24 18.71
N LYS A 442 15.02 17.24 18.27
CA LYS A 442 14.47 18.29 19.15
C LYS A 442 13.10 17.90 19.73
N ASN A 443 12.63 16.68 19.46
CA ASN A 443 11.27 16.25 19.75
C ASN A 443 11.10 15.71 21.18
N VAL A 444 11.72 16.33 22.19
CA VAL A 444 11.63 15.84 23.57
C VAL A 444 10.25 16.16 24.17
N VAL A 445 9.49 15.13 24.57
CA VAL A 445 8.16 15.30 25.19
C VAL A 445 8.08 14.61 26.55
N ILE A 446 8.36 13.31 26.59
CA ILE A 446 8.27 12.48 27.80
C ILE A 446 9.66 12.12 28.32
N MET A 447 10.50 11.56 27.46
CA MET A 447 11.81 11.04 27.79
C MET A 447 12.91 11.89 27.15
N ASP A 448 13.82 12.40 27.98
CA ASP A 448 15.05 13.00 27.48
C ASP A 448 15.94 11.94 26.80
N PRO A 449 16.99 12.36 26.06
CA PRO A 449 17.89 11.41 25.37
C PRO A 449 18.46 10.31 26.26
N VAL A 450 18.73 10.59 27.54
CA VAL A 450 19.33 9.60 28.45
C VAL A 450 18.27 8.60 28.89
N GLY A 451 17.10 9.07 29.33
CA GLY A 451 15.99 8.23 29.76
C GLY A 451 15.45 7.34 28.63
N ALA A 452 15.40 7.85 27.40
CA ALA A 452 14.99 7.03 26.24
C ALA A 452 16.02 5.94 25.91
N ALA A 453 17.31 6.25 26.03
CA ALA A 453 18.38 5.26 25.81
C ALA A 453 18.35 4.18 26.88
N ASP A 454 18.19 4.55 28.15
CA ASP A 454 18.07 3.62 29.27
C ASP A 454 16.81 2.74 29.13
N PHE A 455 15.68 3.33 28.72
CA PHE A 455 14.45 2.58 28.42
C PHE A 455 14.68 1.49 27.36
N ILE A 456 15.29 1.87 26.22
CA ILE A 456 15.57 0.93 25.13
C ILE A 456 16.57 -0.15 25.57
N SER A 457 17.60 0.22 26.35
CA SER A 457 18.56 -0.75 26.90
C SER A 457 17.87 -1.79 27.79
N TYR A 458 16.95 -1.39 28.68
CA TYR A 458 16.19 -2.33 29.50
C TYR A 458 15.28 -3.25 28.69
N GLU A 459 14.63 -2.74 27.64
CA GLU A 459 13.84 -3.57 26.73
C GLU A 459 14.71 -4.61 26.00
N MET A 460 15.92 -4.22 25.59
CA MET A 460 16.86 -5.09 24.89
C MET A 460 17.45 -6.18 25.82
N SER A 461 17.76 -5.83 27.08
CA SER A 461 18.28 -6.76 28.10
C SER A 461 17.20 -7.67 28.70
N GLY A 462 15.91 -7.39 28.44
CA GLY A 462 14.79 -8.14 29.01
C GLY A 462 14.40 -7.72 30.42
N GLU A 463 14.90 -6.58 30.90
CA GLU A 463 14.57 -5.99 32.20
C GLU A 463 13.24 -5.22 32.16
N ILE A 464 12.18 -5.91 31.71
CA ILE A 464 10.84 -5.37 31.42
C ILE A 464 10.22 -4.61 32.60
N ALA A 465 10.49 -5.05 33.84
CA ALA A 465 10.00 -4.37 35.03
C ALA A 465 10.63 -2.97 35.19
N LYS A 466 11.91 -2.80 34.82
CA LYS A 466 12.62 -1.52 34.90
C LYS A 466 12.18 -0.57 33.79
N SER A 467 12.07 -1.05 32.55
CA SER A 467 11.59 -0.24 31.42
C SER A 467 10.16 0.27 31.66
N LYS A 468 9.25 -0.61 32.12
CA LYS A 468 7.86 -0.24 32.45
C LYS A 468 7.79 0.80 33.56
N LYS A 469 8.54 0.60 34.65
CA LYS A 469 8.61 1.55 35.75
C LYS A 469 9.10 2.92 35.27
N LEU A 470 10.19 2.95 34.50
CA LEU A 470 10.78 4.19 33.96
C LEU A 470 9.77 4.93 33.05
N ALA A 471 9.10 4.22 32.14
CA ALA A 471 8.10 4.79 31.25
C ALA A 471 6.94 5.45 32.01
N ILE A 472 6.37 4.74 32.99
CA ILE A 472 5.23 5.24 33.80
C ILE A 472 5.64 6.45 34.64
N GLU A 473 6.83 6.41 35.26
CA GLU A 473 7.32 7.52 36.11
C GLU A 473 7.52 8.80 35.29
N LEU A 474 8.17 8.69 34.12
CA LEU A 474 8.42 9.83 33.24
C LEU A 474 7.13 10.35 32.61
N ALA A 475 6.23 9.46 32.16
CA ALA A 475 4.91 9.83 31.65
C ALA A 475 4.09 10.58 32.70
N THR A 476 4.03 10.06 33.93
CA THR A 476 3.34 10.70 35.06
C THR A 476 3.89 12.09 35.35
N ARG A 477 5.22 12.25 35.28
CA ARG A 477 5.87 13.56 35.47
C ARG A 477 5.51 14.52 34.35
N ALA A 478 5.53 14.05 33.11
CA ALA A 478 5.29 14.87 31.93
C ALA A 478 3.85 15.41 31.88
N VAL A 479 2.84 14.58 32.10
CA VAL A 479 1.42 15.02 32.09
C VAL A 479 1.09 16.01 33.21
N LYS A 480 1.88 16.01 34.30
CA LYS A 480 1.72 16.93 35.44
C LYS A 480 2.46 18.25 35.30
N ARG A 481 3.38 18.38 34.33
CA ARG A 481 4.03 19.67 34.02
C ARG A 481 2.95 20.59 33.44
N LYS A 482 2.49 21.57 34.24
CA LYS A 482 1.62 22.63 33.74
C LYS A 482 2.33 23.36 32.58
N LYS A 483 1.59 23.62 31.51
CA LYS A 483 2.04 24.48 30.42
C LYS A 483 2.45 25.86 30.92
#